data_AF-A0A945G432-F1
#
_entry.id   AF-A0A945G432-F1
#
_cell.length_a   1.000
_cell.length_b   1.000
_cell.length_c   1.000
_cell.angle_alpha   90.00
_cell.angle_beta   90.00
_cell.angle_gamma   90.00
#
_symmetry.space_group_name_H-M   'P 1'
#
loop_
_entity.id
_entity.type
_entity.pdbx_description
1 polymer ?
#
loop_
_entity_poly.entity_id
_entity_poly.type
_entity_poly.pdbx_seq_one_letter_code
_entity_poly.pdbx_strand_id
1 'polypeptide(L)'
;AASLVVVVFGMLVANTLYSGAKADPLPAKLGHLAKALRQRFWFDEIYQWLIDQVQENLAKLADAIDRWVIAGLLVRGTHGTTELVARVLRLAQTGNLQTYAFWFAAGMAVLLVFTLS
;
A
#
# COMPACT_ATOMS: atom_id res chain seq x y z
N ALA A 1 7.44 -36.10 -39.83
CA ALA A 1 8.63 -35.96 -40.71
C ALA A 1 9.17 -34.53 -40.71
N ALA A 2 8.35 -33.51 -41.00
CA ALA A 2 8.80 -32.10 -41.07
C ALA A 2 9.48 -31.59 -39.79
N SER A 3 8.95 -31.90 -38.60
CA SER A 3 9.55 -31.50 -37.32
C SER A 3 10.94 -32.09 -37.10
N LEU A 4 11.16 -33.34 -37.52
CA LEU A 4 12.42 -34.07 -37.38
C LEU A 4 13.48 -33.50 -38.33
N VAL A 5 13.07 -33.13 -39.54
CA VAL A 5 13.93 -32.44 -40.53
C VAL A 5 14.35 -31.07 -40.03
N VAL A 6 13.44 -30.28 -39.45
CA VAL A 6 13.74 -28.95 -38.92
C VAL A 6 14.72 -29.03 -37.74
N VAL A 7 14.57 -30.02 -36.86
CA VAL A 7 15.49 -30.22 -35.74
C VAL A 7 16.89 -30.62 -36.23
N VAL A 8 16.98 -31.60 -37.14
CA VAL A 8 18.28 -32.03 -37.68
C VAL A 8 18.96 -30.91 -38.45
N PHE A 9 18.20 -30.14 -39.23
CA PHE A 9 18.71 -28.97 -39.94
C PHE A 9 19.20 -27.88 -38.98
N GLY A 10 18.41 -27.53 -37.95
CA GLY A 10 18.81 -26.58 -36.92
C GLY A 10 20.05 -27.04 -36.14
N MET A 11 20.16 -28.33 -35.87
CA MET A 11 21.31 -28.94 -35.19
C MET A 11 22.57 -28.90 -36.05
N LEU A 12 22.46 -29.16 -37.35
CA LEU A 12 23.59 -29.05 -38.30
C LEU A 12 24.05 -27.59 -38.47
N VAL A 13 23.11 -26.65 -38.56
CA VAL A 13 23.41 -25.21 -38.63
C VAL A 13 24.07 -24.75 -37.33
N ALA A 14 23.59 -25.16 -36.16
CA ALA A 14 24.23 -24.86 -34.89
C ALA A 14 25.64 -25.47 -34.79
N ASN A 15 25.80 -26.73 -35.19
CA ASN A 15 27.10 -27.41 -35.14
C ASN A 15 28.12 -26.74 -36.07
N THR A 16 27.73 -26.36 -37.29
CA THR A 16 28.62 -25.63 -38.23
C THR A 16 28.96 -24.21 -37.76
N LEU A 17 28.05 -23.54 -37.04
CA LEU A 17 28.31 -22.22 -36.45
C LEU A 17 29.26 -22.28 -35.24
N TYR A 18 29.19 -23.36 -34.45
CA TYR A 18 29.86 -23.47 -33.14
C TYR A 18 31.07 -24.42 -33.12
N SER A 19 31.28 -25.33 -34.09
CA SER A 19 32.34 -26.35 -34.01
C SER A 19 33.78 -25.82 -34.12
N GLY A 20 33.98 -24.51 -34.30
CA GLY A 20 35.30 -23.85 -34.33
C GLY A 20 35.36 -22.53 -33.56
N ALA A 21 34.33 -22.19 -32.80
CA ALA A 21 34.21 -20.89 -32.15
C ALA A 21 34.87 -20.88 -30.76
N LYS A 22 36.00 -20.17 -30.60
CA LYS A 22 36.60 -19.86 -29.28
C LYS A 22 35.84 -18.75 -28.52
N ALA A 23 35.02 -17.97 -29.24
CA ALA A 23 34.12 -16.97 -28.69
C ALA A 23 32.87 -16.91 -29.57
N ASP A 24 31.73 -16.62 -28.95
CA ASP A 24 30.41 -16.59 -29.57
C ASP A 24 30.41 -15.69 -30.83
N PRO A 25 30.14 -16.21 -32.05
CA PRO A 25 30.21 -15.42 -33.28
C PRO A 25 28.93 -14.63 -33.58
N LEU A 26 27.85 -14.92 -32.86
CA LEU A 26 26.54 -14.26 -33.01
C LEU A 26 26.56 -12.75 -32.69
N PRO A 27 27.26 -12.24 -31.65
CA PRO A 27 27.39 -10.81 -31.40
C PRO A 27 28.08 -10.05 -32.54
N ALA A 28 28.99 -10.68 -33.27
CA ALA A 28 29.74 -10.05 -34.35
C ALA A 28 28.93 -9.91 -35.65
N LYS A 29 27.93 -10.78 -35.89
CA LYS A 29 27.09 -10.74 -37.10
C LYS A 29 25.71 -10.11 -36.90
N LEU A 30 25.13 -10.27 -35.71
CA LEU A 30 23.78 -9.79 -35.38
C LEU A 30 23.77 -8.58 -34.44
N GLY A 31 24.95 -8.15 -33.96
CA GLY A 31 25.18 -6.87 -33.27
C GLY A 31 24.15 -6.58 -32.18
N HIS A 32 23.25 -5.64 -32.46
CA HIS A 32 22.21 -5.18 -31.54
C HIS A 32 21.16 -6.24 -31.20
N LEU A 33 20.78 -7.11 -32.14
CA LEU A 33 19.79 -8.17 -31.87
C LEU A 33 20.38 -9.26 -30.98
N ALA A 34 21.63 -9.68 -31.24
CA ALA A 34 22.32 -10.64 -30.37
C ALA A 34 22.55 -10.06 -28.97
N LYS A 35 22.84 -8.75 -28.85
CA LYS A 35 22.98 -8.07 -27.56
C LYS A 35 21.64 -7.93 -26.82
N ALA A 36 20.55 -7.61 -27.52
CA ALA A 36 19.20 -7.54 -26.96
C ALA A 36 18.71 -8.92 -26.49
N LEU A 37 18.91 -9.97 -27.28
CA LEU A 37 18.64 -11.38 -26.89
C LEU A 37 19.48 -11.80 -25.68
N ARG A 38 20.75 -11.39 -25.63
CA ARG A 38 21.65 -11.67 -24.50
C ARG A 38 21.26 -10.94 -23.21
N GLN A 39 20.69 -9.74 -23.32
CA GLN A 39 20.17 -8.95 -22.20
C GLN A 39 18.68 -9.22 -21.93
N ARG A 40 18.16 -10.38 -22.35
CA ARG A 40 16.77 -10.80 -22.07
C ARG A 40 15.73 -9.75 -22.50
N PHE A 41 16.00 -9.07 -23.62
CA PHE A 41 15.14 -8.05 -24.24
C PHE A 41 14.77 -6.84 -23.35
N TRP A 42 15.51 -6.59 -22.26
CA TRP A 42 15.20 -5.50 -21.30
C TRP A 42 13.77 -5.53 -20.72
N PHE A 43 13.07 -6.67 -20.80
CA PHE A 43 11.71 -6.78 -20.28
C PHE A 43 11.71 -6.67 -18.76
N ASP A 44 12.66 -7.32 -18.08
CA ASP A 44 12.76 -7.28 -16.62
C ASP A 44 12.94 -5.84 -16.10
N GLU A 45 13.77 -5.04 -16.76
CA GLU A 45 14.00 -3.64 -16.39
C GLU A 45 12.76 -2.76 -16.59
N ILE A 46 11.98 -2.98 -17.66
CA ILE A 46 10.73 -2.25 -17.91
C ILE A 46 9.67 -2.63 -16.86
N TYR A 47 9.58 -3.92 -16.52
CA TYR A 47 8.66 -4.40 -15.49
C TYR A 47 9.03 -3.84 -14.12
N GLN A 48 10.31 -3.85 -13.75
CA GLN A 48 10.80 -3.25 -12.51
C GLN A 48 10.50 -1.76 -12.46
N TRP A 49 10.80 -1.02 -13.53
CA TRP A 49 10.50 0.41 -13.59
C TRP A 49 9.01 0.72 -13.43
N LEU A 50 8.14 -0.10 -14.04
CA LEU A 50 6.70 0.06 -13.92
C LEU A 50 6.20 -0.22 -12.50
N ILE A 51 6.71 -1.29 -11.87
CA ILE A 51 6.40 -1.64 -10.47
C ILE A 51 6.86 -0.52 -9.54
N ASP A 52 8.11 -0.10 -9.67
CA ASP A 52 8.73 0.89 -8.79
C ASP A 52 8.12 2.28 -8.96
N GLN A 53 7.65 2.67 -10.16
CA GLN A 53 7.00 3.97 -10.33
C GLN A 53 5.50 3.97 -10.07
N VAL A 54 4.79 2.89 -10.39
CA VAL A 54 3.33 2.87 -10.29
C VAL A 54 2.90 2.27 -8.95
N GLN A 55 3.35 1.05 -8.64
CA GLN A 55 2.90 0.35 -7.45
C GLN A 55 3.44 0.99 -6.17
N GLU A 56 4.71 1.36 -6.15
CA GLU A 56 5.34 2.01 -4.99
C GLU A 56 4.66 3.35 -4.66
N ASN A 57 4.34 4.17 -5.68
CA ASN A 57 3.67 5.46 -5.47
C ASN A 57 2.23 5.30 -5.02
N LEU A 58 1.50 4.32 -5.56
CA LEU A 58 0.15 3.96 -5.10
C LEU A 58 0.18 3.48 -3.65
N ALA A 59 1.16 2.64 -3.28
CA ALA A 59 1.32 2.15 -1.91
C ALA A 59 1.61 3.30 -0.93
N LYS A 60 2.50 4.24 -1.29
CA LYS A 60 2.79 5.43 -0.47
C LYS A 60 1.56 6.31 -0.28
N LEU A 61 0.73 6.45 -1.32
CA LEU A 61 -0.49 7.24 -1.24
C LEU A 61 -1.54 6.57 -0.35
N ALA A 62 -1.71 5.25 -0.47
CA ALA A 62 -2.58 4.48 0.41
C ALA A 62 -2.13 4.55 1.89
N ASP A 63 -0.84 4.40 2.14
CA ASP A 63 -0.24 4.50 3.47
C ASP A 63 -0.37 5.93 4.06
N ALA A 64 -0.24 6.97 3.24
CA ALA A 64 -0.49 8.34 3.66
C ALA A 64 -1.96 8.54 4.09
N ILE A 65 -2.91 8.02 3.31
CA ILE A 65 -4.34 8.07 3.64
C ILE A 65 -4.62 7.33 4.95
N ASP A 66 -4.09 6.11 5.10
CA ASP A 66 -4.31 5.27 6.28
C ASP A 66 -3.81 5.97 7.56
N ARG A 67 -2.59 6.51 7.52
CA ARG A 67 -2.03 7.27 8.65
C ARG A 67 -2.83 8.54 8.96
N TRP A 68 -3.32 9.24 7.95
CA TRP A 68 -4.03 10.50 8.17
C TRP A 68 -5.45 10.25 8.71
N VAL A 69 -6.17 9.28 8.15
CA VAL A 69 -7.56 8.97 8.51
C VAL A 69 -7.62 8.14 9.79
N ILE A 70 -6.87 7.03 9.87
CA ILE A 70 -6.95 6.12 11.01
C ILE A 70 -6.16 6.69 12.19
N ALA A 71 -4.87 6.95 12.01
CA ALA A 71 -4.05 7.40 13.13
C ALA A 71 -4.33 8.87 13.52
N GLY A 72 -4.61 9.73 12.53
CA GLY A 72 -4.95 11.12 12.77
C GLY A 72 -6.37 11.31 13.29
N LEU A 73 -7.37 11.02 12.46
CA LEU A 73 -8.75 11.40 12.76
C LEU A 73 -9.43 10.46 13.75
N LEU A 74 -9.29 9.14 13.56
CA LEU A 74 -9.92 8.14 14.42
C LEU A 74 -9.25 8.04 15.79
N VAL A 75 -7.93 7.79 15.83
CA VAL A 75 -7.25 7.54 17.10
C VAL A 75 -7.04 8.83 17.89
N ARG A 76 -6.46 9.88 17.30
CA ARG A 76 -6.24 11.15 18.05
C ARG A 76 -7.54 11.92 18.27
N GLY A 77 -8.50 11.83 17.35
CA GLY A 77 -9.81 12.46 17.54
C GLY A 77 -10.57 11.85 18.71
N THR A 78 -10.67 10.52 18.79
CA THR A 78 -11.36 9.84 19.90
C THR A 78 -10.62 10.02 21.24
N HIS A 79 -9.29 10.00 21.23
CA HIS A 79 -8.52 10.27 22.44
C HIS A 79 -8.72 11.72 22.93
N GLY A 80 -8.65 12.70 22.02
CA GLY A 80 -8.84 14.12 22.36
C GLY A 80 -10.25 14.44 22.85
N THR A 81 -11.29 13.86 22.26
CA THR A 81 -12.67 14.07 22.74
C THR A 81 -12.87 13.43 24.11
N THR A 82 -12.35 12.23 24.33
CA THR A 82 -12.45 11.55 25.63
C THR A 82 -11.73 12.34 26.73
N GLU A 83 -10.54 12.87 26.45
CA GLU A 83 -9.79 13.70 27.40
C GLU A 83 -10.52 15.02 27.72
N LEU A 84 -11.07 15.69 26.71
CA LEU A 84 -11.86 16.91 26.89
C LEU A 84 -13.12 16.65 27.73
N VAL A 85 -13.86 15.59 27.42
CA VAL A 85 -15.04 15.19 28.19
C VAL A 85 -14.67 14.87 29.64
N ALA A 86 -13.59 14.12 29.86
CA ALA A 86 -13.10 13.82 31.20
C ALA A 86 -12.69 15.10 31.96
N ARG A 87 -12.04 16.07 31.30
CA ARG A 87 -11.65 17.34 31.90
C ARG A 87 -12.88 18.19 32.26
N VAL A 88 -13.89 18.23 31.40
CA VAL A 88 -15.17 18.92 31.68
C VAL A 88 -15.90 18.24 32.83
N LEU A 89 -15.97 16.91 32.83
CA LEU A 89 -16.60 16.14 33.91
C LEU A 89 -15.88 16.38 35.25
N ARG A 90 -14.54 16.49 35.22
CA ARG A 90 -13.76 16.86 36.40
C ARG A 90 -14.05 18.27 36.89
N LEU A 91 -14.28 19.24 35.98
CA LEU A 91 -14.72 20.59 36.36
C LEU A 91 -16.15 20.60 36.90
N ALA A 92 -17.04 19.71 36.43
CA ALA A 92 -18.38 19.56 36.98
C ALA A 92 -18.34 19.00 38.42
N GLN A 93 -17.33 18.20 38.77
CA GLN A 93 -17.07 17.74 40.13
C GLN A 93 -16.40 18.83 41.01
N THR A 94 -17.06 19.97 41.18
CA THR A 94 -16.57 21.13 41.97
C THR A 94 -16.56 20.90 43.50
N GLY A 95 -16.93 19.71 43.97
CA GLY A 95 -16.94 19.37 45.41
C GLY A 95 -17.95 20.16 46.25
N ASN A 96 -18.76 21.04 45.64
CA ASN A 96 -19.75 21.85 46.32
C ASN A 96 -21.09 21.11 46.39
N LEU A 97 -21.48 20.70 47.60
CA LEU A 97 -22.73 19.97 47.88
C LEU A 97 -23.98 20.72 47.40
N GLN A 98 -23.96 22.06 47.40
CA GLN A 98 -25.07 22.90 46.95
C GLN A 98 -25.31 22.79 45.44
N THR A 99 -24.25 22.68 44.65
CA THR A 99 -24.36 22.50 43.19
C THR A 99 -24.96 21.14 42.84
N TYR A 100 -24.60 20.08 43.58
CA TYR A 100 -25.22 18.76 43.42
C TYR A 100 -26.70 18.75 43.79
N ALA A 101 -27.08 19.39 44.91
CA ALA A 101 -28.47 19.49 45.32
C ALA A 101 -29.33 20.25 44.28
N PHE A 102 -28.78 21.30 43.66
CA PHE A 102 -29.44 22.04 42.59
C PHE A 102 -29.68 21.17 41.35
N TRP A 103 -28.65 20.46 40.85
CA TRP A 103 -28.80 19.54 39.72
C TRP A 103 -29.77 18.38 40.01
N PHE A 104 -29.78 17.89 41.24
CA PHE A 104 -30.72 16.85 41.68
C PHE A 104 -32.17 17.35 41.66
N ALA A 105 -32.44 18.53 42.23
CA ALA A 105 -33.77 19.13 42.22
C ALA A 105 -34.23 19.45 40.79
N ALA A 106 -33.35 19.98 39.94
CA ALA A 106 -33.64 20.25 38.53
C ALA A 106 -33.94 18.96 37.74
N GLY A 107 -33.15 17.90 37.92
CA GLY A 107 -33.39 16.61 37.30
C GLY A 107 -34.71 15.98 37.74
N MET A 108 -35.04 16.10 39.02
CA MET A 108 -36.32 15.63 39.55
C MET A 108 -37.51 16.42 39.00
N ALA A 109 -37.39 17.74 38.84
CA ALA A 109 -38.41 18.56 38.19
C ALA A 109 -38.63 18.15 36.73
N VAL A 110 -37.57 17.88 35.96
CA VAL A 110 -37.67 17.40 34.57
C VAL A 110 -38.36 16.04 34.50
N LEU A 111 -37.99 15.09 35.37
CA LEU A 111 -38.62 13.77 35.41
C LEU A 111 -40.10 13.84 35.75
N LEU A 112 -40.48 14.69 36.71
CA LEU A 112 -41.88 14.91 37.06
C LEU A 112 -42.65 15.52 35.89
N VAL A 113 -42.10 16.54 35.23
CA VAL A 113 -42.73 17.13 34.05
C VAL A 113 -42.91 16.09 32.94
N PHE A 114 -41.86 15.29 32.64
CA PHE A 114 -41.92 14.27 31.58
C PHE A 114 -42.90 13.12 31.89
N THR A 115 -43.10 12.78 33.17
CA THR A 115 -44.04 11.72 33.58
C THR A 115 -45.48 12.21 33.73
N LEU A 116 -45.67 13.50 34.04
CA LEU A 116 -46.99 14.15 34.13
C LEU A 116 -47.47 14.70 32.77
N SER A 117 -46.57 14.85 31.79
CA SER A 117 -46.88 15.16 30.38
C SER A 117 -47.18 13.91 29.57
#